data_AF-A0AB34L282-F1
#
_entry.id   AF-A0AB34L282-F1
#
_cell.length_a   1.000
_cell.length_b   1.000
_cell.length_c   1.000
_cell.angle_alpha   90.00
_cell.angle_beta   90.00
_cell.angle_gamma   90.00
#
_symmetry.space_group_name_H-M   'P 1'
#
loop_
_entity.id
_entity.type
_entity.pdbx_description
1 polymer ?
#
loop_
_entity_poly.entity_id
_entity_poly.type
_entity_poly.pdbx_seq_one_letter_code
_entity_poly.pdbx_strand_id
1 'polypeptide(L)'
;MSAQGGSIQDKAQFHLSQLDKELSKYPQLQQFEQQTNVPKVYVVLGLGTLYFFLVFFNIAGEFLVNTAGFIIPAYYSLQALFTSKSSDDTQWLTYWVTYAFLTVVESAINAVYWFPFYYVFKFVLVLWMALPQTGGAQIIFRSLLQPLFARFFDNSKSQ
;
A
#
# COMPACT_ATOMS: atom_id res chain seq x y z
N MET A 1 -28.27 4.93 -36.65
CA MET A 1 -26.85 4.78 -36.30
C MET A 1 -26.58 5.60 -35.05
N SER A 2 -26.60 4.99 -33.86
CA SER A 2 -26.33 5.66 -32.59
C SER A 2 -25.17 4.95 -31.91
N ALA A 3 -23.95 5.29 -32.34
CA ALA A 3 -22.74 5.03 -31.60
C ALA A 3 -22.28 6.37 -31.04
N GLN A 4 -22.34 6.54 -29.71
CA GLN A 4 -21.45 7.41 -28.92
C GLN A 4 -21.94 7.47 -27.47
N GLY A 5 -21.19 6.79 -26.59
CA GLY A 5 -21.39 6.83 -25.15
C GLY A 5 -21.30 5.44 -24.52
N GLY A 6 -20.13 4.81 -24.51
CA GLY A 6 -19.86 3.72 -23.56
C GLY A 6 -20.05 4.29 -22.16
N SER A 7 -21.18 3.97 -21.55
CA SER A 7 -21.74 4.70 -20.43
C SER A 7 -20.84 4.53 -19.21
N ILE A 8 -20.80 5.52 -18.31
CA ILE A 8 -20.05 5.42 -17.06
C ILE A 8 -20.43 4.14 -16.27
N GLN A 9 -21.65 3.65 -16.46
CA GLN A 9 -22.14 2.39 -15.91
C GLN A 9 -21.37 1.18 -16.46
N ASP A 10 -21.12 1.12 -17.77
CA ASP A 10 -20.37 0.02 -18.39
C ASP A 10 -18.93 -0.05 -17.86
N LYS A 11 -18.28 1.11 -17.70
CA LYS A 11 -16.93 1.20 -17.12
C LYS A 11 -16.93 0.80 -15.64
N ALA A 12 -17.92 1.24 -14.88
CA ALA A 12 -18.05 0.88 -13.47
C ALA A 12 -18.25 -0.64 -13.30
N GLN A 13 -19.17 -1.23 -14.07
CA GLN A 13 -19.41 -2.67 -14.07
C GLN A 13 -18.15 -3.46 -14.48
N PHE A 14 -17.41 -2.95 -15.47
CA PHE A 14 -16.13 -3.55 -15.86
C PHE A 14 -15.13 -3.58 -14.69
N HIS A 15 -14.91 -2.45 -14.01
CA HIS A 15 -14.00 -2.42 -12.85
C HIS A 15 -14.51 -3.25 -11.67
N LEU A 16 -15.81 -3.25 -11.39
CA LEU A 16 -16.40 -4.10 -10.36
C LEU A 16 -16.21 -5.59 -10.67
N SER A 17 -16.39 -5.99 -11.94
CA SER A 17 -16.19 -7.38 -12.35
C SER A 17 -14.73 -7.83 -12.27
N GLN A 18 -13.77 -6.94 -12.55
CA GLN A 18 -12.35 -7.23 -12.37
C GLN A 18 -12.00 -7.41 -10.90
N LEU A 19 -12.49 -6.52 -10.04
CA LEU A 19 -12.32 -6.66 -8.59
C LEU A 19 -12.98 -7.94 -8.09
N ASP A 20 -14.18 -8.27 -8.55
CA ASP A 20 -14.86 -9.51 -8.15
C ASP A 20 -14.04 -10.75 -8.52
N LYS A 21 -13.45 -10.76 -9.71
CA LYS A 21 -12.58 -11.83 -10.19
C LYS A 21 -11.30 -11.96 -9.36
N GLU A 22 -10.67 -10.85 -8.99
CA GLU A 22 -9.48 -10.85 -8.13
C GLU A 22 -9.82 -11.30 -6.70
N LEU A 23 -10.93 -10.81 -6.14
CA LEU A 23 -11.41 -11.21 -4.81
C LEU A 23 -11.85 -12.68 -4.76
N SER A 24 -12.28 -13.24 -5.90
CA SER A 24 -12.58 -14.67 -6.02
C SER A 24 -11.37 -15.57 -5.82
N LYS A 25 -10.14 -15.05 -5.85
CA LYS A 25 -8.94 -15.83 -5.52
C LYS A 25 -8.86 -16.21 -4.03
N TYR A 26 -9.66 -15.57 -3.17
CA TYR A 26 -9.66 -15.78 -1.73
C TYR A 26 -10.88 -16.62 -1.30
N PRO A 27 -10.68 -17.90 -0.89
CA PRO A 27 -11.78 -18.79 -0.52
C PRO A 27 -12.64 -18.26 0.63
N GLN A 28 -12.04 -17.50 1.56
CA GLN A 28 -12.72 -16.92 2.71
C GLN A 28 -13.78 -15.90 2.29
N LEU A 29 -13.51 -15.11 1.24
CA LEU A 29 -14.46 -14.13 0.71
C LEU A 29 -15.62 -14.81 -0.03
N GLN A 30 -15.36 -15.91 -0.72
CA GLN A 30 -16.41 -16.69 -1.39
C GLN A 30 -17.34 -17.37 -0.37
N GLN A 31 -16.78 -17.93 0.70
CA GLN A 31 -17.59 -18.50 1.79
C GLN A 31 -18.48 -17.43 2.44
N PHE A 32 -17.94 -16.22 2.65
CA PHE A 32 -18.69 -15.11 3.20
C PHE A 32 -19.81 -14.62 2.27
N GLU A 33 -19.55 -14.52 0.97
CA GLU A 33 -20.57 -14.18 -0.05
C GLU A 33 -21.71 -15.21 -0.07
N GLN A 34 -21.38 -16.51 -0.01
CA GLN A 34 -22.37 -17.59 0.03
C GLN A 34 -23.24 -17.58 1.31
N GLN A 35 -22.68 -17.17 2.46
CA GLN A 35 -23.42 -17.10 3.71
C GLN A 35 -24.31 -15.86 3.82
N THR A 36 -23.82 -14.72 3.34
CA THR A 36 -24.50 -13.42 3.52
C THR A 36 -25.37 -13.02 2.33
N ASN A 37 -25.23 -13.70 1.18
CA ASN A 37 -25.81 -13.31 -0.11
C ASN A 37 -25.46 -11.88 -0.56
N VAL A 38 -24.42 -11.27 0.03
CA VAL A 38 -23.94 -9.94 -0.35
C VAL A 38 -22.70 -10.11 -1.23
N PRO A 39 -22.62 -9.44 -2.40
CA PRO A 39 -21.45 -9.55 -3.25
C PRO A 39 -20.19 -9.06 -2.56
N LYS A 40 -19.14 -9.88 -2.57
CA LYS A 40 -17.86 -9.64 -1.87
C LYS A 40 -17.20 -8.32 -2.23
N VAL A 41 -17.34 -7.86 -3.48
CA VAL A 41 -16.81 -6.56 -3.94
C VAL A 41 -17.36 -5.41 -3.11
N TYR A 42 -18.67 -5.37 -2.86
CA TYR A 42 -19.28 -4.28 -2.10
C TYR A 42 -18.83 -4.29 -0.63
N VAL A 43 -18.60 -5.47 -0.06
CA VAL A 43 -18.08 -5.61 1.30
C VAL A 43 -16.66 -5.05 1.38
N VAL A 44 -15.77 -5.45 0.46
CA VAL A 44 -14.39 -4.97 0.45
C VAL A 44 -14.31 -3.46 0.16
N LEU A 45 -15.11 -2.96 -0.79
CA LEU A 45 -15.20 -1.52 -1.06
C LEU A 45 -15.75 -0.75 0.14
N GLY A 46 -16.76 -1.30 0.82
CA GLY A 46 -17.33 -0.71 2.03
C GLY A 46 -16.29 -0.62 3.16
N LEU A 47 -15.57 -1.71 3.43
CA LEU A 47 -14.50 -1.74 4.43
C LEU A 47 -13.34 -0.81 4.06
N GLY A 48 -12.92 -0.78 2.81
CA GLY A 48 -11.86 0.13 2.34
C GLY A 48 -12.28 1.60 2.44
N THR A 49 -13.52 1.93 2.09
CA THR A 49 -14.08 3.28 2.22
C THR A 49 -14.18 3.69 3.68
N LEU A 50 -14.69 2.81 4.54
CA LEU A 50 -14.76 3.04 5.99
C LEU A 50 -13.36 3.26 6.58
N TYR A 51 -12.40 2.43 6.22
CA TYR A 51 -11.02 2.55 6.67
C TYR A 51 -10.42 3.90 6.27
N PHE A 52 -10.56 4.30 4.99
CA PHE A 52 -10.09 5.60 4.52
C PHE A 52 -10.78 6.76 5.25
N PHE A 53 -12.10 6.66 5.47
CA PHE A 53 -12.87 7.64 6.22
C PHE A 53 -12.35 7.79 7.65
N LEU A 54 -12.08 6.69 8.35
CA LEU A 54 -11.50 6.73 9.70
C LEU A 54 -10.14 7.43 9.73
N VAL A 55 -9.27 7.14 8.75
CA VAL A 55 -7.98 7.85 8.59
C VAL A 55 -8.19 9.33 8.29
N PHE A 56 -9.16 9.68 7.43
CA PHE A 56 -9.46 11.05 7.03
C PHE A 56 -9.92 11.92 8.19
N PHE A 57 -10.80 11.38 9.04
CA PHE A 57 -11.27 12.05 10.25
C PHE A 57 -10.31 11.88 11.45
N ASN A 58 -9.14 11.28 11.24
CA ASN A 58 -8.15 11.01 12.27
C ASN A 58 -8.72 10.20 13.47
N ILE A 59 -9.66 9.30 13.19
CA ILE A 59 -10.17 8.35 14.16
C ILE A 59 -9.22 7.16 14.15
N ALA A 60 -8.41 7.04 15.20
CA ALA A 60 -7.34 6.04 15.30
C ALA A 60 -6.32 6.11 14.13
N GLY A 61 -6.04 7.31 13.61
CA GLY A 61 -5.23 7.52 12.41
C GLY A 61 -3.85 6.84 12.47
N GLU A 62 -3.10 7.04 13.54
CA GLU A 62 -1.78 6.41 13.72
C GLU A 62 -1.86 4.88 13.69
N PHE A 63 -2.79 4.30 14.44
CA PHE A 63 -2.97 2.85 14.51
C PHE A 63 -3.33 2.28 13.13
N LEU A 64 -4.26 2.90 12.43
CA LEU A 64 -4.67 2.48 11.09
C LEU A 64 -3.48 2.55 10.13
N VAL A 65 -2.84 3.71 9.99
CA VAL A 65 -1.71 3.88 9.06
C VAL A 65 -0.58 2.91 9.35
N ASN A 66 -0.23 2.69 10.62
CA ASN A 66 0.75 1.68 11.01
C ASN A 66 0.28 0.27 10.60
N THR A 67 -0.98 -0.08 10.83
CA THR A 67 -1.52 -1.38 10.40
C THR A 67 -1.34 -1.59 8.89
N ALA A 68 -1.66 -0.59 8.06
CA ALA A 68 -1.42 -0.70 6.62
C ALA A 68 0.08 -0.77 6.28
N GLY A 69 0.90 0.05 6.93
CA GLY A 69 2.34 0.13 6.69
C GLY A 69 3.16 -1.05 7.20
N PHE A 70 2.59 -1.86 8.10
CA PHE A 70 3.24 -3.06 8.60
C PHE A 70 2.62 -4.34 8.03
N ILE A 71 1.30 -4.50 8.08
CA ILE A 71 0.66 -5.78 7.78
C ILE A 71 0.72 -6.14 6.29
N ILE A 72 0.41 -5.18 5.41
CA ILE A 72 0.42 -5.39 3.96
C ILE A 72 1.83 -5.81 3.47
N PRO A 73 2.88 -5.01 3.70
CA PRO A 73 4.23 -5.37 3.26
C PRO A 73 4.76 -6.59 4.01
N ALA A 74 4.40 -6.83 5.28
CA ALA A 74 4.82 -8.03 5.99
C ALA A 74 4.24 -9.30 5.36
N TYR A 75 2.96 -9.30 4.99
CA TYR A 75 2.33 -10.42 4.31
C TYR A 75 3.04 -10.75 2.99
N TYR A 76 3.29 -9.74 2.15
CA TYR A 76 3.98 -9.96 0.88
C TYR A 76 5.47 -10.30 1.06
N SER A 77 6.12 -9.76 2.09
CA SER A 77 7.50 -10.14 2.44
C SER A 77 7.56 -11.61 2.85
N LEU A 78 6.64 -12.07 3.69
CA LEU A 78 6.53 -13.48 4.06
C LEU A 78 6.29 -14.36 2.84
N GLN A 79 5.41 -13.95 1.94
CA GLN A 79 5.21 -14.66 0.68
C GLN A 79 6.50 -14.72 -0.14
N ALA A 80 7.22 -13.60 -0.28
CA ALA A 80 8.48 -13.53 -1.02
C ALA A 80 9.53 -14.51 -0.47
N LEU A 81 9.64 -14.62 0.87
CA LEU A 81 10.55 -15.56 1.55
C LEU A 81 10.31 -17.04 1.20
N PHE A 82 9.10 -17.41 0.80
CA PHE A 82 8.77 -18.78 0.37
C PHE A 82 8.80 -18.96 -1.15
N THR A 83 9.17 -17.94 -1.91
CA THR A 83 9.28 -17.98 -3.37
C THR A 83 10.73 -17.80 -3.85
N SER A 84 11.04 -18.30 -5.05
CA SER A 84 12.40 -18.24 -5.61
C SER A 84 12.69 -16.93 -6.38
N LYS A 85 11.81 -15.93 -6.33
CA LYS A 85 11.90 -14.71 -7.16
C LYS A 85 12.62 -13.57 -6.41
N SER A 86 13.88 -13.34 -6.78
CA SER A 86 14.73 -12.30 -6.17
C SER A 86 14.28 -10.85 -6.37
N SER A 87 13.43 -10.58 -7.38
CA SER A 87 12.89 -9.22 -7.62
C SER A 87 11.98 -8.74 -6.50
N ASP A 88 11.23 -9.67 -5.90
CA ASP A 88 10.23 -9.36 -4.88
C ASP A 88 10.92 -9.02 -3.56
N ASP A 89 12.01 -9.73 -3.24
CA ASP A 89 12.85 -9.46 -2.06
C ASP A 89 13.42 -8.03 -2.08
N THR A 90 13.89 -7.58 -3.25
CA THR A 90 14.50 -6.25 -3.39
C THR A 90 13.47 -5.14 -3.16
N GLN A 91 12.24 -5.30 -3.65
CA GLN A 91 11.14 -4.35 -3.44
C GLN A 91 10.85 -4.20 -1.94
N TRP A 92 10.62 -5.31 -1.25
CA TRP A 92 10.21 -5.28 0.15
C TRP A 92 11.34 -4.83 1.08
N LEU A 93 12.58 -5.23 0.81
CA LEU A 93 13.73 -4.72 1.56
C LEU A 93 13.89 -3.21 1.38
N THR A 94 13.74 -2.71 0.14
CA THR A 94 13.79 -1.26 -0.14
C THR A 94 12.67 -0.53 0.59
N TYR A 95 11.46 -1.10 0.60
CA TYR A 95 10.33 -0.57 1.37
C TYR A 95 10.67 -0.47 2.86
N TRP A 96 11.14 -1.55 3.49
CA TRP A 96 11.43 -1.56 4.92
C TRP A 96 12.52 -0.57 5.33
N VAL A 97 13.61 -0.48 4.56
CA VAL A 97 14.69 0.50 4.80
C VAL A 97 14.16 1.93 4.67
N THR A 98 13.36 2.20 3.65
CA THR A 98 12.80 3.53 3.40
C THR A 98 11.79 3.92 4.47
N TYR A 99 10.87 3.01 4.80
CA TYR A 99 9.85 3.22 5.82
C TYR A 99 10.48 3.44 7.21
N ALA A 100 11.51 2.67 7.57
CA ALA A 100 12.22 2.84 8.84
C ALA A 100 12.90 4.22 8.91
N PHE A 101 13.59 4.64 7.85
CA PHE A 101 14.21 5.96 7.79
C PHE A 101 13.18 7.09 7.95
N LEU A 102 12.08 7.04 7.20
CA LEU A 102 11.02 8.05 7.28
C LEU A 102 10.37 8.08 8.66
N THR A 103 10.16 6.92 9.29
CA THR A 103 9.60 6.81 10.64
C THR A 103 10.53 7.43 11.69
N VAL A 104 11.85 7.24 11.57
CA VAL A 104 12.83 7.86 12.47
C VAL A 104 12.84 9.38 12.29
N VAL A 105 12.87 9.87 11.04
CA VAL A 105 12.81 11.31 10.74
C VAL A 105 11.52 11.92 11.26
N GLU A 106 10.38 11.24 11.05
CA GLU A 106 9.09 11.62 11.59
C GLU A 106 9.12 11.70 13.12
N SER A 107 9.73 10.73 13.82
CA SER A 107 9.79 10.77 15.28
C SER A 107 10.57 11.97 15.83
N ALA A 108 11.46 12.56 15.03
CA ALA A 108 12.20 13.77 15.39
C ALA A 108 11.39 15.07 15.15
N ILE A 109 10.35 15.02 14.31
CA ILE A 109 9.56 16.18 13.90
C ILE A 109 8.14 15.98 14.46
N ASN A 110 7.69 16.81 15.39
CA ASN A 110 6.31 16.78 15.92
C ASN A 110 5.26 17.25 14.86
N ALA A 111 5.26 16.62 13.68
CA ALA A 111 4.55 17.02 12.47
C ALA A 111 3.02 16.95 12.60
N VAL A 112 2.53 16.07 13.48
CA VAL A 112 1.09 15.86 13.72
C VAL A 112 0.39 17.15 14.17
N TYR A 113 1.05 17.99 14.95
CA TYR A 113 0.43 19.19 15.53
C TYR A 113 0.31 20.37 14.55
N TRP A 114 1.13 20.42 13.51
CA TRP A 114 1.20 21.59 12.62
C TRP A 114 0.51 21.37 11.26
N PHE A 115 0.23 20.12 10.88
CA PHE A 115 -0.17 19.76 9.52
C PHE A 115 -1.54 19.09 9.54
N PRO A 116 -2.60 19.76 9.02
CA PRO A 116 -3.91 19.14 8.91
C PRO A 116 -3.83 17.94 7.95
N PHE A 117 -4.64 16.90 8.20
CA PHE A 117 -4.66 15.66 7.43
C PHE A 117 -3.32 14.89 7.38
N TYR A 118 -2.48 15.06 8.40
CA TYR A 118 -1.20 14.36 8.52
C TYR A 118 -1.27 12.85 8.27
N TYR A 119 -2.18 12.15 8.96
CA TYR A 119 -2.30 10.71 8.80
C TYR A 119 -2.82 10.31 7.42
N VAL A 120 -3.59 11.15 6.73
CA VAL A 120 -3.98 10.90 5.33
C VAL A 120 -2.76 10.95 4.42
N PHE A 121 -1.93 11.98 4.57
CA PHE A 121 -0.70 12.11 3.80
C PHE A 121 0.24 10.92 4.07
N LYS A 122 0.45 10.60 5.35
CA LYS A 122 1.26 9.43 5.76
C LYS A 122 0.69 8.14 5.17
N PHE A 123 -0.63 7.95 5.22
CA PHE A 123 -1.30 6.79 4.65
C PHE A 123 -1.04 6.63 3.16
N VAL A 124 -1.24 7.72 2.39
CA VAL A 124 -1.01 7.72 0.95
C VAL A 124 0.46 7.44 0.63
N LEU A 125 1.39 8.07 1.36
CA LEU A 125 2.82 7.84 1.19
C LEU A 125 3.19 6.38 1.43
N VAL A 126 2.67 5.79 2.50
CA VAL A 126 2.90 4.38 2.87
C VAL A 126 2.34 3.43 1.82
N LEU A 127 1.08 3.63 1.40
CA LEU A 127 0.48 2.81 0.35
C LEU A 127 1.23 2.93 -0.99
N TRP A 128 1.63 4.15 -1.36
CA TRP A 128 2.39 4.38 -2.58
C TRP A 128 3.73 3.65 -2.55
N MET A 129 4.47 3.69 -1.44
CA MET A 129 5.71 2.93 -1.30
C MET A 129 5.49 1.42 -1.37
N ALA A 130 4.36 0.92 -0.83
CA ALA A 130 4.05 -0.50 -0.80
C ALA A 130 3.65 -1.06 -2.17
N LEU A 131 3.17 -0.21 -3.10
CA LEU A 131 2.73 -0.62 -4.44
C LEU A 131 3.92 -0.85 -5.40
N PRO A 132 4.25 -2.10 -5.78
CA PRO A 132 5.42 -2.38 -6.61
C PRO A 132 5.32 -1.77 -8.02
N GLN A 133 4.09 -1.60 -8.52
CA GLN A 133 3.82 -1.02 -9.84
C GLN A 133 4.29 0.43 -9.96
N THR A 134 4.33 1.16 -8.83
CA THR A 134 4.73 2.57 -8.81
C THR A 134 6.22 2.75 -8.53
N GLY A 135 6.88 1.74 -7.94
CA GLY A 135 8.26 1.83 -7.50
C GLY A 135 8.52 2.92 -6.45
N GLY A 136 7.50 3.33 -5.67
CA GLY A 136 7.60 4.48 -4.78
C GLY A 136 8.74 4.37 -3.76
N ALA A 137 8.92 3.19 -3.17
CA ALA A 137 10.04 2.93 -2.26
C ALA A 137 11.41 3.12 -2.94
N GLN A 138 11.59 2.64 -4.17
CA GLN A 138 12.83 2.80 -4.93
C GLN A 138 13.10 4.26 -5.28
N ILE A 139 12.07 5.03 -5.60
CA ILE A 139 12.20 6.46 -5.92
C ILE A 139 12.79 7.20 -4.70
N ILE A 140 12.22 6.99 -3.51
CA ILE A 140 12.73 7.60 -2.28
C ILE A 140 14.13 7.08 -1.96
N PHE A 141 14.36 5.77 -2.11
CA PHE A 141 15.67 5.18 -1.88
C PHE A 141 16.75 5.82 -2.75
N ARG A 142 16.54 5.90 -4.07
CA ARG A 142 17.52 6.47 -5.01
C ARG A 142 17.71 7.97 -4.81
N SER A 143 16.66 8.68 -4.41
CA SER A 143 16.68 10.15 -4.30
C SER A 143 17.26 10.64 -2.97
N LEU A 144 17.02 9.91 -1.88
CA LEU A 144 17.41 10.33 -0.53
C LEU A 144 18.43 9.39 0.10
N LEU A 145 18.12 8.09 0.19
CA LEU A 145 18.95 7.15 0.96
C LEU A 145 20.26 6.83 0.26
N GLN A 146 20.23 6.58 -1.04
CA GLN A 146 21.40 6.27 -1.84
C GLN A 146 22.47 7.38 -1.77
N PRO A 147 22.19 8.67 -2.03
CA PRO A 147 23.21 9.70 -1.91
C PRO A 147 23.72 9.91 -0.47
N LEU A 148 22.88 9.68 0.55
CA LEU A 148 23.29 9.82 1.95
C LEU A 148 24.22 8.70 2.41
N PHE A 149 23.95 7.46 1.97
CA PHE A 149 24.57 6.25 2.51
C PHE A 149 25.55 5.54 1.56
N ALA A 150 25.50 5.76 0.23
CA ALA A 150 26.34 5.03 -0.73
C ALA A 150 27.84 5.12 -0.41
N ARG A 151 28.31 6.30 -0.01
CA ARG A 151 29.71 6.54 0.40
C ARG A 151 30.22 5.63 1.53
N PHE A 152 29.35 5.09 2.37
CA PHE A 152 29.75 4.18 3.45
C PHE A 152 29.86 2.72 2.97
N PHE A 153 29.15 2.36 1.90
CA PHE A 153 29.11 1.01 1.36
C PHE A 153 29.97 0.82 0.10
N ASP A 154 30.33 1.89 -0.61
CA ASP A 154 31.25 1.80 -1.76
C ASP A 154 32.70 1.60 -1.32
N ASN A 155 33.09 2.09 -0.13
CA ASN A 155 34.45 1.94 0.41
C ASN A 155 34.80 0.51 0.87
N SER A 156 33.84 -0.43 0.91
CA SER A 156 34.08 -1.82 1.31
C SER A 156 34.49 -2.73 0.15
N LYS A 157 34.47 -2.23 -1.11
CA LYS A 157 34.91 -2.97 -2.30
C LYS A 157 36.39 -2.74 -2.68
N SER A 158 37.14 -1.97 -1.89
CA SER A 158 38.55 -1.63 -2.15
C SER A 158 39.53 -2.24 -1.15
N GLN A 159 39.19 -3.37 -0.51
CA GLN A 159 40.13 -4.19 0.26
C GLN A 159 40.12 -5.63 -0.23
#